data_AF-A0A7X9JJE4-F1
#
_entry.id   AF-A0A7X9JJE4-F1
#
_cell.length_a   1.000
_cell.length_b   1.000
_cell.length_c   1.000
_cell.angle_alpha   90.00
_cell.angle_beta   90.00
_cell.angle_gamma   90.00
#
_symmetry.space_group_name_H-M   'P 1'
#
loop_
_entity.id
_entity.type
_entity.pdbx_description
1 polymer ?
#
loop_
_entity_poly.entity_id
_entity_poly.type
_entity_poly.pdbx_seq_one_letter_code
_entity_poly.pdbx_strand_id
1 'polypeptide(L)'
;MKIFLINKLNGLAGVWQTMYVIKNLVENSVLNREIKDFATSIVKDINPVDKKAQLQRIYSYLKPRYKYISDYNGHEEVSAPLNMLKYLKEKGYFYGDCDDATTFVLSLTKALGFDSYMEVIGTKPNLYNHIRPYVIANGERITLDLVGNSYFNKTTKSTMKPLLLKV
;
A
#
# COMPACT_ATOMS: atom_id res chain seq x y z
N MET A 1 3.90 0.37 20.09
CA MET A 1 4.21 0.18 18.67
C MET A 1 3.81 -1.25 18.33
N LYS A 2 2.84 -1.46 17.44
CA LYS A 2 2.44 -2.82 17.05
C LYS A 2 3.06 -3.15 15.69
N ILE A 3 4.05 -4.01 15.73
CA ILE A 3 4.74 -4.60 14.58
C ILE A 3 4.25 -6.04 14.49
N PHE A 4 3.95 -6.51 13.28
CA PHE A 4 3.53 -7.88 13.05
C PHE A 4 4.69 -8.65 12.43
N LEU A 5 5.33 -9.50 13.24
CA LEU A 5 6.31 -10.47 12.74
C LEU A 5 5.55 -11.63 12.09
N ILE A 6 5.83 -11.89 10.82
CA ILE A 6 5.23 -12.99 10.09
C ILE A 6 6.21 -14.16 10.09
N ASN A 7 5.79 -15.29 10.65
CA ASN A 7 6.50 -16.56 10.42
C ASN A 7 6.16 -17.04 9.00
N LYS A 8 6.94 -16.56 8.04
CA LYS A 8 6.66 -16.67 6.61
C LYS A 8 6.69 -18.13 6.17
N LEU A 9 5.55 -18.62 5.68
CA LEU A 9 5.50 -19.90 4.96
C LEU A 9 6.30 -19.80 3.66
N ASN A 10 6.77 -20.93 3.14
CA ASN A 10 7.55 -20.92 1.90
C ASN A 10 6.67 -20.72 0.64
N GLY A 11 7.26 -20.11 -0.39
CA GLY A 11 6.66 -19.98 -1.71
C GLY A 11 5.33 -19.21 -1.72
N LEU A 12 4.38 -19.69 -2.53
CA LEU A 12 3.08 -19.04 -2.73
C LEU A 12 2.24 -18.94 -1.45
N ALA A 13 2.37 -19.90 -0.52
CA ALA A 13 1.64 -19.87 0.74
C ALA A 13 2.07 -18.69 1.63
N GLY A 14 3.37 -18.38 1.67
CA GLY A 14 3.89 -17.20 2.36
C GLY A 14 3.37 -15.91 1.77
N VAL A 15 3.35 -15.81 0.43
CA VAL A 15 2.80 -14.64 -0.25
C VAL A 15 1.33 -14.39 0.15
N TRP A 16 0.50 -15.43 0.15
CA TRP A 16 -0.89 -15.30 0.61
C TRP A 16 -1.00 -14.93 2.08
N GLN A 17 -0.17 -15.50 2.95
CA GLN A 17 -0.12 -15.17 4.37
C GLN A 17 0.13 -13.68 4.56
N THR A 18 1.15 -13.12 3.91
CA THR A 18 1.48 -11.68 3.94
C THR A 18 0.31 -10.84 3.43
N MET A 19 -0.27 -11.21 2.29
CA MET A 19 -1.43 -10.50 1.72
C MET A 19 -2.63 -10.46 2.69
N TYR A 20 -2.90 -11.55 3.39
CA TYR A 20 -3.97 -11.58 4.40
C TYR A 20 -3.64 -10.74 5.64
N VAL A 21 -2.39 -10.72 6.09
CA VAL A 21 -1.95 -9.83 7.17
C VAL A 21 -2.17 -8.38 6.77
N ILE A 22 -1.71 -7.97 5.58
CA ILE A 22 -1.91 -6.61 5.05
C ILE A 22 -3.40 -6.29 4.94
N LYS A 23 -4.21 -7.19 4.39
CA LYS A 23 -5.66 -7.01 4.28
C LYS A 23 -6.29 -6.71 5.63
N ASN A 24 -5.96 -7.51 6.66
CA ASN A 24 -6.46 -7.30 8.02
C ASN A 24 -6.00 -5.96 8.61
N LEU A 25 -4.75 -5.55 8.37
CA LEU A 25 -4.26 -4.24 8.82
C LEU A 25 -5.01 -3.08 8.16
N VAL A 26 -5.22 -3.17 6.84
CA VAL A 26 -5.98 -2.19 6.06
C VAL A 26 -7.41 -2.11 6.58
N GLU A 27 -8.13 -3.24 6.66
CA GLU A 27 -9.54 -3.27 7.08
C GLU A 27 -9.73 -2.72 8.50
N ASN A 28 -8.84 -3.06 9.44
CA ASN A 28 -8.90 -2.52 10.79
C ASN A 28 -8.56 -1.02 10.85
N SER A 29 -7.72 -0.53 9.94
CA SER A 29 -7.33 0.90 9.90
C SER A 29 -8.46 1.82 9.42
N VAL A 30 -9.40 1.31 8.63
CA VAL A 30 -10.55 2.10 8.10
C VAL A 30 -11.42 2.64 9.23
N LEU A 31 -11.52 1.89 10.34
CA LEU A 31 -12.27 2.30 11.53
C LEU A 31 -11.52 3.34 12.38
N ASN A 32 -10.24 3.59 12.09
CA ASN A 32 -9.45 4.54 12.85
C ASN A 32 -9.65 5.97 12.32
N ARG A 33 -10.13 6.86 13.20
CA ARG A 33 -10.40 8.26 12.85
C ARG A 33 -9.14 9.04 12.46
N GLU A 34 -7.97 8.77 13.03
CA GLU A 34 -6.74 9.47 12.64
C GLU A 34 -6.31 9.16 11.20
N ILE A 35 -6.47 7.91 10.77
CA ILE A 35 -6.18 7.50 9.38
C ILE A 35 -7.13 8.22 8.42
N LYS A 36 -8.43 8.21 8.74
CA LYS A 36 -9.46 8.87 7.93
C LYS A 36 -9.24 10.38 7.86
N ASP A 37 -9.05 11.04 9.00
CA ASP A 37 -8.87 12.49 9.09
C ASP A 37 -7.60 12.92 8.33
N PHE A 38 -6.53 12.14 8.45
CA PHE A 38 -5.30 12.37 7.69
C PHE A 38 -5.52 12.23 6.19
N ALA A 39 -6.16 11.13 5.74
CA ALA A 39 -6.46 10.92 4.33
C ALA A 39 -7.34 12.05 3.77
N THR A 40 -8.38 12.46 4.50
CA THR A 40 -9.25 13.59 4.14
C THR A 40 -8.47 14.89 4.09
N SER A 41 -7.54 15.13 5.02
CA SER A 41 -6.74 16.36 5.05
C SER A 41 -5.85 16.53 3.82
N ILE A 42 -5.38 15.42 3.22
CA ILE A 42 -4.55 15.43 2.01
C ILE A 42 -5.36 15.89 0.79
N VAL A 43 -6.65 15.56 0.74
CA VAL A 43 -7.51 15.76 -0.45
C VAL A 43 -8.61 16.81 -0.25
N LYS A 44 -8.63 17.52 0.88
CA LYS A 44 -9.74 18.41 1.30
C LYS A 44 -10.11 19.52 0.31
N ASP A 45 -9.18 19.92 -0.54
CA ASP A 45 -9.31 20.97 -1.56
C ASP A 45 -9.56 20.40 -2.97
N ILE A 46 -9.65 19.07 -3.11
CA ILE A 46 -9.95 18.39 -4.38
C ILE A 46 -11.45 18.15 -4.49
N ASN A 47 -11.99 18.33 -5.70
CA ASN A 47 -13.38 18.00 -6.00
C ASN A 47 -13.68 16.52 -5.63
N PRO A 48 -14.70 16.23 -4.78
CA PRO A 48 -15.04 14.87 -4.37
C PRO A 48 -15.38 13.91 -5.51
N VAL A 49 -15.81 14.43 -6.66
CA VAL A 49 -16.12 13.68 -7.89
C VAL A 49 -14.87 13.34 -8.67
N ASP A 50 -13.80 14.14 -8.57
CA ASP A 50 -12.53 13.88 -9.25
C ASP A 50 -11.69 12.87 -8.47
N LYS A 51 -12.09 11.60 -8.60
CA LYS A 51 -11.43 10.45 -8.00
C LYS A 51 -9.96 10.34 -8.40
N LYS A 52 -9.64 10.68 -9.65
CA LYS A 52 -8.28 10.62 -10.19
C LYS A 52 -7.36 11.65 -9.54
N ALA A 53 -7.83 12.90 -9.42
CA ALA A 53 -7.08 13.97 -8.74
C ALA A 53 -6.87 13.68 -7.25
N GLN A 54 -7.84 13.08 -6.56
CA GLN A 54 -7.69 12.67 -5.16
C GLN A 54 -6.55 11.65 -5.00
N LEU A 55 -6.54 10.59 -5.82
CA LEU A 55 -5.50 9.58 -5.80
C LEU A 55 -4.13 10.16 -6.19
N GLN A 56 -4.10 11.13 -7.11
CA GLN A 56 -2.89 11.88 -7.47
C GLN A 56 -2.33 12.69 -6.34
N ARG A 57 -3.21 13.35 -5.60
CA ARG A 57 -2.82 14.13 -4.46
C ARG A 57 -2.24 13.25 -3.35
N ILE A 58 -2.84 12.08 -3.08
CA ILE A 58 -2.30 11.10 -2.13
C ILE A 58 -0.91 10.64 -2.56
N TYR A 59 -0.76 10.18 -3.80
CA TYR A 59 0.52 9.71 -4.30
C TYR A 59 1.61 10.77 -4.22
N SER A 60 1.32 11.97 -4.74
CA SER A 60 2.28 13.08 -4.78
C SER A 60 2.63 13.59 -3.39
N TYR A 61 1.73 13.44 -2.42
CA TYR A 61 2.01 13.73 -1.03
C TYR A 61 2.94 12.70 -0.39
N LEU A 62 2.68 11.40 -0.59
CA LEU A 62 3.42 10.33 0.07
C LEU A 62 4.78 10.04 -0.55
N LYS A 63 4.88 10.04 -1.89
CA LYS A 63 6.09 9.64 -2.63
C LYS A 63 7.37 10.36 -2.17
N PRO A 64 7.42 11.70 -2.03
CA PRO A 64 8.63 12.38 -1.55
C PRO A 64 8.89 12.19 -0.04
N ARG A 65 7.94 11.61 0.70
CA ARG A 65 8.00 11.37 2.15
C ARG A 65 8.21 9.91 2.52
N TYR A 66 8.32 9.03 1.52
CA TYR A 66 8.57 7.62 1.68
C TYR A 66 10.06 7.30 1.53
N LYS A 67 10.60 6.46 2.41
CA LYS A 67 11.97 5.95 2.35
C LYS A 67 11.95 4.42 2.37
N TYR A 68 12.46 3.80 1.31
CA TYR A 68 12.57 2.35 1.25
C TYR A 68 13.63 1.85 2.24
N ILE A 69 13.24 0.90 3.09
CA ILE A 69 14.13 0.14 3.96
C ILE A 69 13.70 -1.33 3.84
N SER A 70 14.63 -2.18 3.44
CA SER A 70 14.36 -3.63 3.37
C SER A 70 14.23 -4.22 4.77
N ASP A 71 13.42 -5.26 4.89
CA ASP A 71 13.33 -6.09 6.09
C ASP A 71 14.68 -6.64 6.54
N TYR A 72 14.80 -6.89 7.84
CA TYR A 72 15.97 -7.57 8.39
C TYR A 72 16.02 -9.03 7.92
N ASN A 73 17.22 -9.51 7.59
CA ASN A 73 17.44 -10.83 7.02
C ASN A 73 16.74 -11.95 7.83
N GLY A 74 15.87 -12.70 7.15
CA GLY A 74 15.21 -13.90 7.69
C GLY A 74 13.88 -13.64 8.40
N HIS A 75 13.40 -12.39 8.46
CA HIS A 75 12.11 -12.05 9.04
C HIS A 75 11.31 -11.17 8.09
N GLU A 76 10.01 -11.41 8.01
CA GLU A 76 9.08 -10.55 7.29
C GLU A 76 8.31 -9.71 8.32
N GLU A 77 8.31 -8.40 8.12
CA GLU A 77 7.73 -7.44 9.04
C GLU A 77 6.70 -6.58 8.31
N VAL A 78 5.51 -6.43 8.89
CA VAL A 78 4.52 -5.46 8.39
C VAL A 78 4.10 -4.52 9.51
N SER A 79 4.33 -3.23 9.28
CA SER A 79 4.00 -2.14 10.18
C SER A 79 2.51 -1.80 10.11
N ALA A 80 1.91 -1.55 11.27
CA ALA A 80 0.56 -0.99 11.33
C ALA A 80 0.51 0.42 10.69
N PRO A 81 -0.55 0.77 9.93
CA PRO A 81 -0.72 2.08 9.30
C PRO A 81 -0.55 3.28 10.24
N LEU A 82 -1.01 3.14 11.49
CA LEU A 82 -0.88 4.18 12.51
C LEU A 82 0.58 4.47 12.89
N ASN A 83 1.46 3.47 12.86
CA ASN A 83 2.87 3.70 13.14
C ASN A 83 3.49 4.54 12.01
N MET A 84 3.18 4.22 10.76
CA MET A 84 3.66 4.99 9.60
C MET A 84 3.12 6.42 9.62
N LEU A 85 1.84 6.60 9.95
CA LEU A 85 1.26 7.92 10.16
C LEU A 85 1.96 8.70 11.27
N LYS A 86 2.25 8.04 12.40
CA LYS A 86 2.98 8.65 13.52
C LYS A 86 4.36 9.15 13.10
N TYR A 87 5.15 8.31 12.43
CA TYR A 87 6.46 8.72 11.91
C TYR A 87 6.34 9.89 10.92
N LEU A 88 5.37 9.82 10.02
CA LEU A 88 5.13 10.88 9.04
C LEU A 88 4.79 12.22 9.72
N LYS A 89 3.95 12.22 10.76
CA LYS A 89 3.61 13.41 11.55
C LYS A 89 4.81 13.96 12.33
N GLU A 90 5.58 13.09 12.98
CA GLU A 90 6.68 13.49 13.88
C GLU A 90 7.97 13.87 13.14
N LYS A 91 8.25 13.21 12.02
CA LYS A 91 9.54 13.30 11.29
C LYS A 91 9.40 13.88 9.89
N GLY A 92 8.18 14.03 9.38
CA GLY A 92 7.93 14.47 8.00
C GLY A 92 8.16 13.37 6.95
N TYR A 93 8.54 12.15 7.36
CA TYR A 93 8.72 11.00 6.50
C TYR A 93 8.34 9.70 7.23
N PHE A 94 8.05 8.66 6.46
CA PHE A 94 7.90 7.28 6.95
C PHE A 94 8.81 6.35 6.14
N TYR A 95 9.04 5.16 6.66
CA TYR A 95 9.92 4.17 6.05
C TYR A 95 9.30 2.79 6.15
N GLY A 96 9.82 1.87 5.34
CA GLY A 96 9.38 0.49 5.26
C GLY A 96 9.76 -0.11 3.91
N ASP A 97 9.36 -1.35 3.70
CA ASP A 97 9.59 -2.07 2.45
C ASP A 97 8.37 -1.94 1.51
N CYS A 98 8.20 -2.85 0.54
CA CYS A 98 7.03 -2.81 -0.34
C CYS A 98 5.71 -3.20 0.35
N ASP A 99 5.75 -4.06 1.36
CA ASP A 99 4.58 -4.46 2.15
C ASP A 99 4.08 -3.29 3.00
N ASP A 100 4.97 -2.57 3.68
CA ASP A 100 4.65 -1.38 4.46
C ASP A 100 4.07 -0.25 3.61
N ALA A 101 4.74 0.08 2.50
CA ALA A 101 4.30 1.12 1.59
C ALA A 101 2.91 0.79 1.02
N THR A 102 2.68 -0.46 0.62
CA THR A 102 1.38 -0.92 0.15
C THR A 102 0.32 -0.81 1.24
N THR A 103 0.64 -1.29 2.44
CA THR A 103 -0.26 -1.27 3.60
C THR A 103 -0.73 0.16 3.91
N PHE A 104 0.17 1.13 3.91
CA PHE A 104 -0.18 2.51 4.23
C PHE A 104 -1.04 3.15 3.15
N VAL A 105 -0.66 3.00 1.88
CA VAL A 105 -1.42 3.57 0.76
C VAL A 105 -2.84 3.00 0.73
N LEU A 106 -3.00 1.68 0.85
CA LEU A 106 -4.32 1.04 0.86
C LEU A 106 -5.17 1.48 2.04
N SER A 107 -4.56 1.70 3.20
CA SER A 107 -5.27 2.19 4.40
C SER A 107 -5.87 3.57 4.15
N LEU A 108 -5.11 4.48 3.52
CA LEU A 108 -5.60 5.83 3.21
C LEU A 108 -6.67 5.82 2.11
N THR A 109 -6.46 5.08 1.02
CA THR A 109 -7.44 5.02 -0.07
C THR A 109 -8.73 4.32 0.38
N LYS A 110 -8.61 3.23 1.15
CA LYS A 110 -9.78 2.55 1.70
C LYS A 110 -10.56 3.42 2.69
N ALA A 111 -9.88 4.20 3.53
CA ALA A 111 -10.52 5.15 4.46
C ALA A 111 -11.30 6.27 3.75
N LEU A 112 -10.93 6.61 2.51
CA LEU A 112 -11.65 7.54 1.63
C LEU A 112 -12.77 6.87 0.82
N GLY A 113 -12.98 5.56 0.98
CA GLY A 113 -14.04 4.81 0.32
C GLY A 113 -13.70 4.31 -1.10
N PHE A 114 -12.42 4.26 -1.47
CA PHE A 114 -12.00 3.73 -2.76
C PHE A 114 -12.01 2.20 -2.78
N ASP A 115 -12.43 1.62 -3.91
CA ASP A 115 -12.23 0.19 -4.21
C ASP A 115 -10.74 -0.10 -4.42
N SER A 116 -10.11 -0.54 -3.33
CA SER A 116 -8.66 -0.70 -3.22
C SER A 116 -8.28 -2.18 -3.29
N TYR A 117 -7.13 -2.45 -3.91
CA TYR A 117 -6.65 -3.79 -4.17
C TYR A 117 -5.13 -3.82 -4.03
N MET A 118 -4.61 -4.97 -3.61
CA MET A 118 -3.19 -5.27 -3.71
C MET A 118 -2.93 -6.20 -4.89
N GLU A 119 -1.79 -6.00 -5.54
CA GLU A 119 -1.27 -6.89 -6.56
C GLU A 119 0.12 -7.37 -6.18
N VAL A 120 0.36 -8.67 -6.28
CA VAL A 120 1.70 -9.23 -6.18
C VAL A 120 2.21 -9.64 -7.55
N ILE A 121 3.40 -9.16 -7.88
CA ILE A 121 4.09 -9.42 -9.14
C ILE A 121 5.43 -10.14 -8.90
N GLY A 122 5.93 -10.76 -9.95
CA GLY A 122 7.19 -11.48 -9.95
C GLY A 122 7.95 -11.29 -11.26
N THR A 123 9.27 -11.22 -11.17
CA THR A 123 10.15 -11.10 -12.35
C THR A 123 10.61 -12.45 -12.90
N LYS A 124 10.33 -13.55 -12.19
CA LYS A 124 10.64 -14.92 -12.61
C LYS A 124 9.46 -15.85 -12.31
N PRO A 125 9.28 -16.96 -13.06
CA PRO A 125 8.28 -17.97 -12.75
C PRO A 125 8.37 -18.43 -11.28
N ASN A 126 7.22 -18.46 -10.59
CA ASN A 126 7.06 -18.84 -9.18
C ASN A 126 7.87 -18.01 -8.16
N LEU A 127 8.38 -16.83 -8.55
CA LEU A 127 9.08 -15.92 -7.65
C LEU A 127 8.35 -14.57 -7.61
N TYR A 128 7.50 -14.40 -6.60
CA TYR A 128 6.89 -13.13 -6.25
C TYR A 128 7.87 -12.31 -5.41
N ASN A 129 8.14 -11.07 -5.82
CA ASN A 129 9.15 -10.23 -5.18
C ASN A 129 8.72 -8.77 -5.00
N HIS A 130 7.49 -8.42 -5.39
CA HIS A 130 6.98 -7.08 -5.21
C HIS A 130 5.48 -7.08 -5.04
N ILE A 131 5.00 -6.41 -3.99
CA ILE A 131 3.59 -6.09 -3.81
C ILE A 131 3.37 -4.61 -4.11
N ARG A 132 2.20 -4.27 -4.66
CA ARG A 132 1.83 -2.87 -4.89
C ARG A 132 0.33 -2.61 -4.74
N PRO A 133 -0.05 -1.39 -4.35
CA PRO A 133 -1.44 -0.98 -4.27
C PRO A 133 -1.97 -0.51 -5.62
N TYR A 134 -3.24 -0.81 -5.91
CA TYR A 134 -3.99 -0.14 -6.95
C TYR A 134 -5.44 0.10 -6.54
N VAL A 135 -6.07 1.07 -7.20
CA VAL A 135 -7.47 1.45 -7.01
C VAL A 135 -8.19 1.40 -8.34
N ILE A 136 -9.46 1.01 -8.34
CA ILE A 136 -10.35 1.19 -9.50
C ILE A 136 -11.10 2.51 -9.32
N ALA A 137 -10.93 3.45 -10.24
CA ALA A 137 -11.64 4.72 -10.25
C ALA A 137 -12.07 5.06 -11.68
N ASN A 138 -13.35 5.41 -11.86
CA ASN A 138 -13.94 5.73 -13.17
C ASN A 138 -13.69 4.64 -14.23
N GLY A 139 -13.70 3.36 -13.83
CA GLY A 139 -13.43 2.22 -14.71
C GLY A 139 -11.94 2.01 -15.04
N GLU A 140 -11.05 2.89 -14.57
CA GLU A 140 -9.61 2.78 -14.79
C GLU A 140 -8.89 2.19 -13.57
N ARG A 141 -7.84 1.41 -13.85
CA ARG A 141 -6.93 0.91 -12.83
C ARG A 141 -5.81 1.94 -12.59
N ILE A 142 -5.72 2.45 -11.37
CA ILE A 142 -4.72 3.44 -10.96
C ILE A 142 -3.77 2.79 -9.95
N THR A 143 -2.50 2.66 -10.32
CA THR A 143 -1.45 2.12 -9.44
C THR A 143 -0.82 3.23 -8.61
N LEU A 144 -0.60 2.97 -7.32
CA LEU A 144 -0.08 3.93 -6.33
C LEU A 144 1.21 3.45 -5.68
N ASP A 145 2.07 2.79 -6.47
CA ASP A 145 3.30 2.16 -6.00
C ASP A 145 4.36 3.20 -5.61
N LEU A 146 4.65 3.29 -4.31
CA LEU A 146 5.67 4.21 -3.77
C LEU A 146 7.09 3.66 -3.91
N VAL A 147 7.27 2.35 -4.05
CA VAL A 147 8.58 1.72 -4.24
C VAL A 147 9.01 1.86 -5.70
N GLY A 148 8.11 1.50 -6.61
CA GLY A 148 8.28 1.76 -8.03
C GLY A 148 8.25 3.26 -8.38
N ASN A 149 8.74 3.62 -9.56
CA ASN A 149 8.57 4.95 -10.15
C ASN A 149 7.31 5.05 -11.03
N SER A 150 6.29 4.24 -10.74
CA SER A 150 5.08 4.15 -11.55
C SER A 150 3.89 4.77 -10.83
N TYR A 151 3.63 6.05 -11.13
CA TYR A 151 2.31 6.65 -11.01
C TYR A 151 1.63 6.59 -12.39
N PHE A 152 0.34 6.20 -12.44
CA PHE A 152 -0.47 6.17 -13.67
C PHE A 152 0.00 5.31 -14.85
N ASN A 153 1.05 4.48 -14.74
CA ASN A 153 1.56 3.75 -15.91
C ASN A 153 1.24 2.25 -15.96
N LYS A 154 1.05 1.81 -17.21
CA LYS A 154 0.70 0.46 -17.68
C LYS A 154 1.58 -0.60 -17.03
N THR A 155 0.92 -1.67 -16.58
CA THR A 155 1.45 -3.01 -16.27
C THR A 155 2.96 -3.12 -16.40
N THR A 156 3.68 -3.13 -15.26
CA THR A 156 5.04 -3.69 -15.25
C THR A 156 5.00 -5.03 -15.96
N LYS A 157 5.96 -5.30 -16.85
CA LYS A 157 6.11 -6.56 -17.58
C LYS A 157 6.34 -7.70 -16.57
N SER A 158 5.27 -8.17 -15.96
CA SER A 158 5.25 -9.41 -15.20
C SER A 158 5.35 -10.54 -16.20
N THR A 159 6.27 -11.46 -15.99
CA THR A 159 6.34 -12.70 -16.77
C THR A 159 5.27 -13.70 -16.33
N MET A 160 4.44 -13.33 -15.35
CA MET A 160 3.41 -14.17 -14.74
C MET A 160 2.07 -13.46 -14.59
N LYS A 161 1.00 -14.24 -14.44
CA LYS A 161 -0.30 -13.73 -14.00
C LYS A 161 -0.17 -13.20 -12.57
N PRO A 162 -0.52 -11.93 -12.32
CA PRO A 162 -0.45 -11.35 -10.99
C PRO A 162 -1.43 -12.02 -10.03
N LEU A 163 -1.08 -12.06 -8.74
CA LEU A 163 -2.03 -12.36 -7.67
C LEU A 163 -2.73 -11.08 -7.26
N LEU A 164 -4.06 -11.13 -7.11
CA LEU A 164 -4.89 -9.96 -6.82
C LEU A 164 -5.74 -10.25 -5.59
N LEU A 165 -5.80 -9.29 -4.67
CA LEU A 165 -6.69 -9.36 -3.50
C LEU A 165 -7.34 -8.00 -3.27
N LYS A 166 -8.67 -8.00 -3.13
CA LYS A 166 -9.42 -6.82 -2.71
C LYS A 166 -9.24 -6.63 -1.21
N VAL A 167 -8.96 -5.39 -0.81
CA VAL A 167 -8.94 -4.93 0.59
C VAL A 167 -10.12 -4.03 0.87
#